data_AF-A0A699TP51-F1
#
_entry.id   AF-A0A699TP51-F1
#
_cell.length_a   1.000
_cell.length_b   1.000
_cell.length_c   1.000
_cell.angle_alpha   90.00
_cell.angle_beta   90.00
_cell.angle_gamma   90.00
#
_symmetry.space_group_name_H-M   'P 1'
#
loop_
_entity.id
_entity.type
_entity.pdbx_description
1 polymer ?
#
loop_
_entity_poly.entity_id
_entity_poly.type
_entity_poly.pdbx_seq_one_letter_code
_entity_poly.pdbx_strand_id
1 'polypeptide(L)'
;FARIEAIRLFLAYVAHKDFTVYQMDVKITFLNGILKEEVYVGQPPGFVSKQYPDHVYALDKALYGLKQEPRAWYDVLSQFLIERVPTPRVEQAKLKLDSVGKPVDHTDYRSMIRSL
;
A
#
# COMPACT_ATOMS: atom_id res chain seq x y z
N PHE A 1 -7.14 1.48 -2.07
CA PHE A 1 -6.86 2.85 -2.53
C PHE A 1 -6.73 3.75 -1.31
N ALA A 2 -5.74 4.63 -1.26
CA ALA A 2 -5.61 5.56 -0.15
C ALA A 2 -6.77 6.57 -0.15
N ARG A 3 -7.31 6.85 1.03
CA ARG A 3 -8.37 7.85 1.22
C ARG A 3 -7.76 9.25 1.15
N ILE A 4 -8.42 10.19 0.46
CA ILE A 4 -7.90 11.55 0.30
C ILE A 4 -7.72 12.26 1.66
N GLU A 5 -8.57 11.91 2.63
CA GLU A 5 -8.50 12.42 4.00
C GLU A 5 -7.23 11.96 4.70
N ALA A 6 -6.81 10.71 4.50
CA ALA A 6 -5.58 10.17 5.06
C ALA A 6 -4.33 10.84 4.43
N ILE A 7 -4.37 11.12 3.13
CA ILE A 7 -3.29 11.85 2.43
C ILE A 7 -3.18 13.28 2.98
N ARG A 8 -4.32 13.98 3.14
CA ARG A 8 -4.34 15.33 3.70
C ARG A 8 -3.82 15.36 5.13
N LEU A 9 -4.22 14.41 5.97
CA LEU A 9 -3.73 14.30 7.34
C LEU A 9 -2.22 14.06 7.38
N PHE A 10 -1.71 13.17 6.53
CA PHE A 10 -0.27 12.90 6.40
C PHE A 10 0.51 14.17 6.01
N LEU A 11 0.06 14.87 4.96
CA LEU A 11 0.71 16.10 4.50
C LEU A 11 0.66 17.21 5.57
N ALA A 12 -0.46 17.38 6.26
CA ALA A 12 -0.59 18.34 7.35
C ALA A 12 0.39 18.04 8.49
N TYR A 13 0.54 16.76 8.86
CA TYR A 13 1.49 16.32 9.88
C TYR A 13 2.94 16.58 9.46
N VAL A 14 3.30 16.23 8.23
CA VAL A 14 4.64 16.49 7.69
C VAL A 14 4.95 17.99 7.69
N ALA A 15 4.03 18.82 7.22
CA ALA A 15 4.20 20.28 7.23
C ALA A 15 4.36 20.81 8.67
N HIS A 16 3.61 20.28 9.63
CA HIS A 16 3.74 20.68 11.04
C HIS A 16 5.10 20.27 11.67
N LYS A 17 5.73 19.22 11.16
CA LYS A 17 7.01 18.69 11.67
C LYS A 17 8.22 19.15 10.85
N ASP A 18 8.03 20.03 9.86
CA ASP A 18 9.06 20.46 8.91
C ASP A 18 9.79 19.30 8.22
N PHE A 19 9.06 18.21 7.94
CA PHE A 19 9.65 17.05 7.25
C PHE A 19 9.68 17.26 5.74
N THR A 20 10.74 16.76 5.09
CA THR A 20 10.82 16.72 3.63
C THR A 20 10.11 15.47 3.11
N VAL A 21 9.15 15.64 2.19
CA VAL A 21 8.48 14.54 1.50
C VAL A 21 9.15 14.30 0.15
N TYR A 22 9.43 13.04 -0.14
CA TYR A 22 9.84 12.60 -1.47
C TYR A 22 8.71 11.77 -2.09
N GLN A 23 8.38 12.06 -3.34
CA GLN A 23 7.44 11.27 -4.12
C GLN A 23 8.21 10.38 -5.09
N MET A 24 7.83 9.12 -5.17
CA MET A 24 8.34 8.17 -6.15
C MET A 24 7.16 7.54 -6.88
N ASP A 25 7.20 7.57 -8.21
CA ASP A 25 6.29 6.81 -9.05
C ASP A 25 6.99 5.54 -9.52
N VAL A 26 6.39 4.39 -9.24
CA VAL A 26 6.95 3.09 -9.60
C VAL A 26 6.21 2.60 -10.84
N LYS A 27 6.95 2.37 -11.91
CA LYS A 27 6.36 1.85 -13.14
C LYS A 27 5.98 0.39 -12.95
N ILE A 28 4.78 0.03 -13.39
CA ILE A 28 4.32 -1.37 -13.46
C ILE A 28 4.37 -2.06 -12.08
N THR A 29 4.03 -1.33 -11.00
CA THR A 29 3.99 -1.83 -9.60
C THR A 29 3.27 -3.14 -9.45
N PHE A 30 2.18 -3.30 -10.19
CA PHE A 30 1.24 -4.39 -10.03
C PHE A 30 1.84 -5.72 -10.49
N LEU A 31 2.67 -5.73 -11.54
CA LEU A 31 3.40 -6.92 -11.97
C LEU A 31 4.54 -7.33 -11.02
N ASN A 32 4.80 -6.56 -9.96
CA ASN A 32 5.72 -6.92 -8.90
C ASN A 32 4.99 -7.51 -7.68
N GLY A 33 3.66 -7.41 -7.62
CA GLY A 33 2.86 -8.04 -6.57
C GLY A 33 2.79 -9.55 -6.78
N ILE A 34 3.15 -10.30 -5.74
CA ILE A 34 3.02 -11.77 -5.72
C ILE A 34 1.62 -12.12 -5.24
N LEU A 35 0.87 -12.88 -6.04
CA LEU A 35 -0.45 -13.37 -5.66
C LEU A 35 -0.30 -14.51 -4.65
N LYS A 36 -0.95 -14.38 -3.49
CA LYS A 36 -1.02 -15.46 -2.48
C LYS A 36 -2.11 -16.49 -2.79
N GLU A 37 -3.08 -16.08 -3.61
CA GLU A 37 -4.23 -16.89 -4.01
C GLU A 37 -4.04 -17.28 -5.47
N GLU A 38 -4.46 -18.50 -5.83
CA GLU A 38 -4.49 -18.91 -7.23
C GLU A 38 -5.61 -18.17 -7.97
N VAL A 39 -5.22 -17.40 -8.97
CA VAL A 39 -6.15 -16.68 -9.84
C VAL A 39 -6.00 -17.22 -11.24
N TYR A 40 -7.13 -17.60 -11.83
CA TYR A 40 -7.19 -18.05 -13.21
C TYR A 40 -7.90 -16.99 -14.05
N VAL A 41 -7.41 -16.78 -15.27
CA VAL A 41 -8.03 -15.89 -16.26
C VAL A 41 -8.27 -16.63 -17.56
N GLY A 42 -9.37 -16.28 -18.23
CA GLY A 42 -9.64 -16.75 -19.58
C GLY A 42 -8.52 -16.33 -20.54
N GLN A 43 -8.31 -17.13 -21.58
CA GLN A 43 -7.29 -16.82 -22.59
C GLN A 43 -7.66 -15.53 -23.32
N PRO A 44 -6.76 -14.53 -23.38
CA PRO A 44 -7.07 -13.29 -24.04
C PRO A 44 -7.23 -13.49 -25.56
N PRO A 45 -8.07 -12.67 -26.23
CA PRO A 45 -8.19 -12.71 -27.67
C PRO A 45 -6.83 -12.58 -28.35
N GLY A 46 -6.51 -13.49 -29.28
CA GLY A 46 -5.22 -13.53 -29.97
C GLY A 46 -4.12 -14.36 -29.28
N PHE A 47 -4.34 -14.82 -28.05
CA PHE A 47 -3.43 -15.72 -27.31
C PHE A 47 -4.01 -17.11 -27.05
N VAL A 48 -5.18 -17.41 -27.62
CA VAL A 48 -5.83 -18.71 -27.45
C VAL A 48 -4.97 -19.82 -28.04
N SER A 49 -4.65 -20.83 -27.23
CA SER A 49 -3.91 -22.01 -27.63
C SER A 49 -4.71 -22.85 -28.61
N LYS A 50 -4.09 -23.25 -29.74
CA LYS A 50 -4.70 -24.17 -30.70
C LYS A 50 -4.86 -25.59 -30.15
N GLN A 51 -3.98 -26.00 -29.24
CA GLN A 51 -3.99 -27.34 -28.65
C GLN A 51 -4.95 -27.43 -27.46
N TYR A 52 -5.13 -26.31 -26.76
CA TYR A 52 -5.90 -26.25 -25.52
C TYR A 52 -6.83 -25.03 -25.54
N PRO A 53 -7.83 -24.98 -26.44
CA PRO A 53 -8.67 -23.80 -26.62
C PRO A 53 -9.53 -23.47 -25.40
N ASP A 54 -9.91 -24.48 -24.61
CA ASP A 54 -10.80 -24.32 -23.45
C ASP A 54 -10.07 -24.14 -22.11
N HIS A 55 -8.73 -24.01 -22.14
CA HIS A 55 -7.95 -23.83 -20.90
C HIS A 55 -7.99 -22.39 -20.41
N VAL A 56 -7.57 -22.20 -19.16
CA VAL A 56 -7.38 -20.91 -18.50
C VAL A 56 -5.91 -20.75 -18.10
N TYR A 57 -5.44 -19.51 -17.99
CA TYR A 57 -4.09 -19.21 -17.51
C TYR A 57 -4.11 -18.95 -16.02
N ALA A 58 -3.20 -19.59 -15.29
CA ALA A 58 -2.90 -19.24 -13.91
C ALA A 58 -2.02 -17.97 -13.88
N LEU A 59 -2.33 -17.04 -12.98
CA LEU A 59 -1.57 -15.82 -12.79
C LEU A 59 -0.55 -15.97 -11.67
N ASP A 60 0.72 -15.90 -12.00
CA ASP A 60 1.81 -15.85 -11.02
C ASP A 60 1.96 -14.45 -10.39
N LYS A 61 1.54 -13.41 -11.12
CA LYS A 61 1.70 -12.00 -10.75
C LYS A 61 0.38 -11.28 -10.75
N ALA A 62 0.27 -10.28 -9.89
CA ALA A 62 -0.94 -9.48 -9.82
C ALA A 62 -1.11 -8.66 -11.11
N LEU A 63 -2.25 -8.83 -11.77
CA LEU A 63 -2.64 -8.05 -12.95
C LEU A 63 -3.53 -6.88 -12.55
N TYR A 64 -3.53 -5.86 -13.41
CA TYR A 64 -4.40 -4.70 -13.25
C TYR A 64 -5.88 -5.12 -13.17
N GLY A 65 -6.63 -4.48 -12.27
CA GLY A 65 -8.06 -4.73 -12.09
C GLY A 65 -8.41 -5.89 -11.15
N LEU A 66 -7.43 -6.66 -10.67
CA LEU A 66 -7.67 -7.62 -9.60
C LEU A 66 -7.89 -6.90 -8.26
N LYS A 67 -8.85 -7.40 -7.45
CA LYS A 67 -9.15 -6.80 -6.14
C LYS A 67 -8.01 -6.95 -5.14
N GLN A 68 -7.28 -8.08 -5.18
CA GLN A 68 -6.15 -8.32 -4.28
C GLN A 68 -4.84 -7.65 -4.71
N GLU A 69 -4.76 -7.12 -5.93
CA GLU A 69 -3.53 -6.53 -6.50
C GLU A 69 -2.93 -5.47 -5.55
N PRO A 70 -3.67 -4.44 -5.07
CA PRO A 70 -3.09 -3.41 -4.22
C PRO A 70 -2.49 -3.95 -2.92
N ARG A 71 -3.04 -5.06 -2.41
CA ARG A 71 -2.56 -5.73 -1.20
C ARG A 71 -1.30 -6.54 -1.48
N ALA A 72 -1.29 -7.28 -2.58
CA ALA A 72 -0.11 -8.04 -3.03
C ALA A 72 1.09 -7.11 -3.24
N TRP A 73 0.89 -5.94 -3.84
CA TRP A 73 1.94 -4.94 -3.99
C TRP A 73 2.40 -4.36 -2.65
N TYR A 74 1.46 -4.00 -1.75
CA TYR A 74 1.80 -3.47 -0.43
C TYR A 74 2.69 -4.41 0.38
N ASP A 75 2.37 -5.71 0.39
CA ASP A 75 3.14 -6.70 1.14
C ASP A 75 4.59 -6.80 0.62
N VAL A 76 4.77 -6.84 -0.70
CA VAL A 76 6.11 -6.89 -1.34
C VAL A 76 6.90 -5.62 -1.05
N LEU A 77 6.29 -4.45 -1.23
CA LEU A 77 6.95 -3.16 -0.99
C LEU A 77 7.30 -2.98 0.48
N SER A 78 6.39 -3.35 1.39
CA SER A 78 6.61 -3.27 2.84
C SER A 78 7.79 -4.13 3.24
N GLN A 79 7.84 -5.40 2.77
CA GLN A 79 8.94 -6.30 3.06
C GLN A 79 10.28 -5.74 2.53
N PHE A 80 10.30 -5.28 1.29
CA PHE A 80 11.47 -4.67 0.68
C PHE A 80 11.99 -3.47 1.48
N LEU A 81 11.09 -2.58 1.91
CA LEU A 81 11.47 -1.40 2.69
C LEU A 81 11.97 -1.77 4.09
N ILE A 82 11.36 -2.75 4.77
CA ILE A 82 11.81 -3.22 6.09
C ILE A 82 13.21 -3.81 6.00
N GLU A 83 13.51 -4.55 4.93
CA GLU A 83 14.83 -5.16 4.72
C GLU A 83 15.91 -4.14 4.35
N ARG A 84 15.56 -3.12 3.56
CA ARG A 84 16.54 -2.22 2.93
C ARG A 84 16.68 -0.87 3.63
N VAL A 85 15.65 -0.40 4.31
CA VAL A 85 15.68 0.87 5.04
C VAL A 85 16.02 0.54 6.49
N PRO A 86 17.17 1.00 7.02
CA PRO A 86 17.44 0.88 8.44
C PRO A 86 16.36 1.68 9.17
N THR A 87 15.39 1.00 9.77
CA THR A 87 14.37 1.65 10.60
C THR A 87 15.10 2.45 11.67
N PRO A 88 15.03 3.80 11.69
CA PRO A 88 15.36 4.51 12.91
C PRO A 88 14.33 4.01 13.91
N ARG A 89 14.78 3.41 15.01
CA ARG A 89 13.91 3.10 16.14
C ARG A 89 13.41 4.44 16.68
N VAL A 90 12.35 4.98 16.08
CA VAL A 90 11.54 6.00 16.72
C VAL A 90 10.84 5.24 17.82
N GLU A 91 11.38 5.38 19.03
CA GLU A 91 10.81 4.82 20.23
C GLU A 91 9.31 5.08 20.23
N GLN A 92 8.49 4.04 20.40
CA GLN A 92 7.02 4.14 20.43
C GLN A 92 6.54 5.26 21.37
N ALA A 93 7.34 5.60 22.38
CA ALA A 93 7.17 6.76 23.24
C ALA A 93 7.06 8.08 22.44
N LYS A 94 7.97 8.36 21.50
CA LYS A 94 7.99 9.60 20.70
C LYS A 94 6.81 9.72 19.73
N LEU A 95 6.23 8.60 19.29
CA LEU A 95 5.01 8.61 18.45
C LEU A 95 3.76 8.91 19.27
N LYS A 96 3.76 8.56 20.56
CA LYS A 96 2.68 8.86 21.50
C LYS A 96 2.83 10.23 22.13
N LEU A 97 3.90 10.98 21.86
CA LEU A 97 4.17 12.28 22.46
C LEU A 97 4.05 13.37 21.37
N ASP A 98 3.37 14.47 21.69
CA ASP A 98 3.33 15.64 20.82
C ASP A 98 4.69 16.36 20.81
N SER A 99 4.79 17.45 20.03
CA SER A 99 5.98 18.30 19.91
C SER A 99 6.48 18.86 21.25
N VAL A 100 5.67 18.78 22.32
CA VAL A 100 5.89 19.34 23.66
C VAL A 100 6.08 18.21 24.69
N GLY A 101 6.06 16.94 24.28
CA GLY A 101 6.22 15.80 25.19
C GLY A 101 4.95 15.46 25.97
N LYS A 102 3.76 15.82 25.47
CA LYS A 102 2.48 15.38 26.05
C LYS A 102 1.91 14.17 25.33
N PRO A 103 1.30 13.22 26.05
CA PRO A 103 0.68 12.06 25.44
C PRO A 103 -0.46 12.47 24.49
N VAL A 104 -0.37 12.01 23.24
CA VAL A 104 -1.37 12.23 22.18
C VAL A 104 -2.54 11.30 22.44
N ASP A 105 -3.72 11.86 22.72
CA ASP A 105 -4.94 11.09 22.90
C ASP A 105 -5.48 10.60 21.54
N HIS A 106 -5.55 9.28 21.37
CA HIS A 106 -6.05 8.64 20.16
C HIS A 106 -7.58 8.74 20.01
N THR A 107 -8.29 9.15 21.07
CA THR A 107 -9.76 9.23 21.11
C THR A 107 -10.29 10.45 20.38
N ASP A 108 -9.52 11.55 20.33
CA ASP A 108 -9.89 12.79 19.65
C ASP A 108 -10.02 12.61 18.13
N TYR A 109 -9.08 11.87 17.51
CA TYR A 109 -9.11 11.60 16.06
C TYR A 109 -10.31 10.74 15.64
N ARG A 110 -10.80 9.86 16.53
CA ARG A 110 -12.00 9.04 16.29
C ARG A 110 -13.29 9.88 16.29
N SER A 111 -13.33 10.98 17.04
CA SER A 111 -14.49 11.89 17.06
C SER A 111 -14.58 12.69 15.76
N MET A 112 -13.43 13.15 15.25
CA MET A 112 -13.32 14.00 14.06
C MET A 112 -13.67 13.28 12.74
N ILE A 113 -13.49 11.96 12.68
CA ILE A 113 -13.84 11.14 11.49
C ILE A 113 -15.35 10.81 11.46
N ARG A 114 -16.05 10.87 12.60
CA ARG A 114 -17.48 10.54 12.69
C ARG A 114 -18.38 11.77 12.51
N SER A 115 -17.84 12.98 12.46
CA SER A 115 -18.57 14.24 12.28
C SER A 115 -18.52 14.81 10.86
N LEU A 116 -18.10 14.01 9.87
CA LEU A 116 -18.19 14.30 8.42
C LEU A 116 -19.12 13.29 7.77
#